data_AF-F8MV17-F1
#
_entry.id   AF-F8MV17-F1
#
_cell.length_a   1.000
_cell.length_b   1.000
_cell.length_c   1.000
_cell.angle_alpha   90.00
_cell.angle_beta   90.00
_cell.angle_gamma   90.00
#
_symmetry.space_group_name_H-M   'P 1'
#
loop_
_entity.id
_entity.type
_entity.pdbx_description
1 polymer ?
#
loop_
_entity_poly.entity_id
_entity_poly.type
_entity_poly.pdbx_seq_one_letter_code
_entity_poly.pdbx_strand_id
1 'polypeptide(L)' 'FQNFINNILYNTLNKFATIYLNNILIYLNNKEDYIKYISNILDRLKYSRL' A
#
# COMPACT_ATOMS: atom_id res chain seq x y z
N PHE A 1 -9.55 6.80 9.86
CA PHE A 1 -9.24 6.29 8.51
C PHE A 1 -7.73 6.23 8.25
N GLN A 2 -7.03 7.37 8.24
CA GLN A 2 -5.60 7.40 7.88
C GLN A 2 -4.71 6.58 8.83
N ASN A 3 -4.99 6.58 10.14
CA ASN A 3 -4.24 5.76 11.11
C ASN A 3 -4.40 4.25 10.88
N PHE A 4 -5.57 3.80 10.40
CA PHE A 4 -5.85 2.39 10.10
C PHE A 4 -5.09 1.92 8.86
N ILE A 5 -5.15 2.71 7.78
CA ILE A 5 -4.41 2.45 6.54
C ILE A 5 -2.89 2.48 6.80
N ASN A 6 -2.42 3.45 7.60
CA ASN A 6 -1.03 3.54 8.02
C ASN A 6 -0.57 2.27 8.74
N ASN A 7 -1.38 1.69 9.63
CA ASN A 7 -1.04 0.45 10.33
C ASN A 7 -1.02 -0.78 9.41
N ILE A 8 -1.99 -0.92 8.50
CA ILE A 8 -2.06 -2.08 7.58
C ILE A 8 -0.91 -2.09 6.58
N LEU A 9 -0.54 -0.89 6.11
CA LEU A 9 0.47 -0.70 5.09
C LEU A 9 1.83 -0.28 5.67
N TYR A 10 1.99 -0.17 7.00
CA TYR A 10 3.21 0.31 7.66
C TYR A 10 4.50 -0.31 7.09
N ASN A 11 4.50 -1.63 6.86
CA ASN A 11 5.65 -2.36 6.34
C ASN A 11 5.95 -2.09 4.85
N THR A 12 4.98 -1.57 4.11
CA THR A 12 5.05 -1.28 2.67
C THR A 12 5.24 0.20 2.38
N LEU A 13 4.76 1.08 3.27
CA LEU A 13 4.76 2.53 3.10
C LEU A 13 6.16 3.11 3.06
N ASN A 14 6.99 2.84 4.06
CA ASN A 14 8.31 3.49 4.15
C ASN A 14 9.33 3.04 3.09
N LYS A 15 8.97 2.11 2.20
CA LYS A 15 9.87 1.63 1.13
C LYS A 15 9.43 2.06 -0.26
N PHE A 16 8.13 1.97 -0.56
CA PHE A 16 7.64 2.13 -1.95
C PHE A 16 6.28 2.83 -2.06
N ALA A 17 5.69 3.32 -0.96
CA ALA A 17 4.36 3.92 -1.01
C ALA A 17 4.17 5.07 -0.03
N THR A 18 3.62 6.20 -0.49
CA THR A 18 3.24 7.33 0.37
C THR A 18 1.72 7.43 0.44
N ILE A 19 1.16 7.65 1.63
CA ILE A 19 -0.28 7.95 1.78
C ILE A 19 -0.47 9.44 1.92
N TYR A 20 -1.38 9.99 1.12
CA TYR A 20 -1.85 11.36 1.24
C TYR A 20 -3.38 11.40 1.29
N LEU A 21 -3.93 11.71 2.46
CA LEU A 21 -5.36 11.72 2.76
C LEU A 21 -6.03 10.37 2.42
N ASN A 22 -6.78 10.33 1.31
CA ASN A 22 -7.50 9.14 0.82
C ASN A 22 -6.74 8.41 -0.30
N ASN A 23 -5.59 8.92 -0.73
CA ASN A 23 -4.84 8.39 -1.84
C ASN A 23 -3.59 7.64 -1.35
N ILE A 24 -3.35 6.47 -1.91
CA ILE A 24 -2.09 5.73 -1.76
C ILE A 24 -1.32 5.91 -3.06
N LEU A 25 -0.08 6.37 -2.95
CA LEU A 25 0.80 6.65 -4.07
C LEU A 25 1.96 5.67 -4.03
N ILE A 26 2.13 4.87 -5.08
CA ILE A 26 3.11 3.77 -5.11
C ILE A 26 4.14 4.08 -6.20
N TYR A 27 5.43 4.03 -5.83
CA TYR A 27 6.55 4.30 -6.72
C TYR A 27 7.50 3.10 -6.73
N LEU A 28 7.67 2.48 -7.91
CA LEU A 28 8.58 1.36 -8.11
C LEU A 28 9.34 1.56 -9.43
N ASN A 29 10.63 1.20 -9.43
CA ASN A 29 11.51 1.34 -10.60
C ASN A 29 11.42 0.15 -11.57
N ASN A 30 10.68 -0.92 -11.21
CA ASN A 30 10.50 -2.12 -12.02
C ASN A 30 9.02 -2.51 -12.10
N LYS A 31 8.56 -2.84 -13.32
CA LYS A 31 7.17 -3.18 -13.63
C LYS A 31 6.73 -4.54 -13.05
N GLU A 32 7.61 -5.54 -13.02
CA GLU A 32 7.28 -6.85 -12.44
C GLU A 32 7.08 -6.74 -10.92
N ASP A 33 7.98 -6.02 -10.25
CA ASP A 33 7.84 -5.71 -8.85
C ASP A 33 6.56 -4.91 -8.59
N TYR A 34 6.24 -3.94 -9.46
CA TYR A 34 5.00 -3.16 -9.38
C TYR A 34 3.74 -4.02 -9.30
N ILE A 35 3.60 -5.04 -10.17
CA ILE A 35 2.43 -5.92 -10.16
C ILE A 35 2.35 -6.70 -8.85
N LYS A 36 3.47 -7.29 -8.41
CA LYS A 36 3.53 -8.09 -7.18
C LYS A 36 3.20 -7.28 -5.93
N TYR A 37 3.74 -6.06 -5.84
CA TYR A 37 3.50 -5.17 -4.70
C TYR A 37 2.06 -4.64 -4.68
N ILE A 38 1.51 -4.26 -5.84
CA ILE A 38 0.11 -3.83 -5.95
C ILE A 38 -0.83 -4.95 -5.51
N SER A 39 -0.64 -6.18 -6.01
CA SER A 39 -1.47 -7.32 -5.61
C SER A 39 -1.43 -7.55 -4.09
N ASN A 40 -0.24 -7.51 -3.48
CA ASN A 40 -0.11 -7.67 -2.03
C ASN A 40 -0.78 -6.55 -1.23
N ILE A 41 -0.68 -5.29 -1.69
CA ILE A 41 -1.37 -4.14 -1.06
C ILE A 41 -2.90 -4.30 -1.18
N LEU A 42 -3.40 -4.65 -2.37
CA LEU A 42 -4.83 -4.85 -2.60
C LEU A 42 -5.39 -6.02 -1.80
N ASP A 43 -4.66 -7.14 -1.70
CA ASP A 43 -5.07 -8.27 -0.86
C ASP A 43 -5.12 -7.86 0.62
N ARG A 44 -4.09 -7.17 1.11
CA ARG A 44 -4.11 -6.63 2.48
C ARG A 44 -5.29 -5.71 2.73
N LEU A 45 -5.62 -4.83 1.78
CA LEU A 45 -6.78 -3.93 1.87
C LEU A 45 -8.11 -4.69 1.82
N LYS A 46 -8.19 -5.76 1.03
CA LYS A 46 -9.38 -6.62 0.92
C LYS A 46 -9.63 -7.43 2.19
N TYR A 47 -8.58 -7.93 2.82
CA TYR A 47 -8.68 -8.72 4.06
C TYR A 47 -8.64 -7.86 5.33
N SER A 48 -8.18 -6.61 5.24
CA SER A 48 -8.40 -5.63 6.29
C SER A 48 -9.86 -5.23 6.28
N ARG A 49 -10.61 -5.79 7.22
CA ARG A 49 -12.00 -5.39 7.48
C ARG A 49 -12.00 -3.92 7.91
N LEU A 50 -12.39 -3.03 7.00
CA LEU A 50 -12.90 -1.69 7.35
C LEU A 50 -14.22 -1.83 8.11
#